data_AF-A0A1Q8EB70-F1
#
_entry.id   AF-A0A1Q8EB70-F1
#
_cell.length_a   1.000
_cell.length_b   1.000
_cell.length_c   1.000
_cell.angle_alpha   90.00
_cell.angle_beta   90.00
_cell.angle_gamma   90.00
#
_symmetry.space_group_name_H-M   'P 1'
#
loop_
_entity.id
_entity.type
_entity.pdbx_description
1 polymer ?
#
loop_
_entity_poly.entity_id
_entity_poly.type
_entity_poly.pdbx_seq_one_letter_code
_entity_poly.pdbx_strand_id
1 'polypeptide(L)'
;MYRLYNRTNGEHLYTTSANEKDVLFKQHGWGYEGIAWNAPDAGTPVYRLYNAGLQNHLYTSDVNEVQTLIRKHGWTADNNGQPVFYSGGSVPIYRVYNFKLRGLHHWTTDANEYSILPRHGWQQEGVKFYANSLGAPIQTQYATPAPTPKRPSAGTGANASHYPNCAAVRAAGKAPIYRGQPGYGPHLDRDGDGVACE
;
A
#
# COMPACT_ATOMS: atom_id res chain seq x y z
N MET A 1 -6.50 9.60 0.13
CA MET A 1 -6.90 8.45 -0.69
C MET A 1 -8.03 7.71 0.00
N TYR A 2 -9.23 7.78 -0.55
CA TYR A 2 -10.39 7.03 -0.06
C TYR A 2 -10.29 5.58 -0.52
N ARG A 3 -10.51 4.65 0.40
CA ARG A 3 -10.58 3.21 0.11
C ARG A 3 -12.04 2.77 0.14
N LEU A 4 -12.46 2.09 -0.92
CA LEU A 4 -13.78 1.49 -1.02
C LEU A 4 -13.64 -0.01 -1.29
N TYR A 5 -14.60 -0.79 -0.78
CA TYR A 5 -14.66 -2.23 -0.95
C TYR A 5 -15.98 -2.65 -1.60
N ASN A 6 -15.90 -3.41 -2.68
CA ASN A 6 -17.05 -4.00 -3.34
C ASN A 6 -17.29 -5.41 -2.80
N ARG A 7 -18.37 -5.57 -2.02
CA ARG A 7 -18.72 -6.84 -1.37
C ARG A 7 -19.15 -7.93 -2.36
N THR A 8 -19.57 -7.55 -3.57
CA THR A 8 -20.08 -8.48 -4.58
C THR A 8 -18.93 -9.21 -5.29
N ASN A 9 -17.83 -8.53 -5.58
CA ASN A 9 -16.72 -9.09 -6.37
C ASN A 9 -15.36 -9.08 -5.64
N GLY A 10 -15.29 -8.55 -4.42
CA GLY A 10 -14.08 -8.50 -3.59
C GLY A 10 -13.09 -7.40 -3.99
N GLU A 11 -13.45 -6.52 -4.92
CA GLU A 11 -12.58 -5.45 -5.41
C GLU A 11 -12.40 -4.33 -4.39
N HIS A 12 -11.19 -3.76 -4.36
CA HIS A 12 -10.94 -2.46 -3.73
C HIS A 12 -10.74 -1.37 -4.76
N LEU A 13 -11.34 -0.21 -4.52
CA LEU A 13 -11.12 1.01 -5.29
C LEU A 13 -10.46 2.07 -4.41
N TYR A 14 -9.47 2.76 -4.97
CA TYR A 14 -8.73 3.84 -4.34
C TYR A 14 -8.95 5.11 -5.17
N THR A 15 -9.50 6.14 -4.54
CA THR A 15 -9.81 7.40 -5.23
C THR A 15 -9.48 8.63 -4.42
N THR A 16 -9.05 9.68 -5.11
CA THR A 16 -8.93 11.04 -4.57
C THR A 16 -10.24 11.83 -4.72
N SER A 17 -11.17 11.35 -5.56
CA SER A 17 -12.45 12.02 -5.80
C SER A 17 -13.46 11.72 -4.70
N ALA A 18 -13.82 12.75 -3.93
CA ALA A 18 -14.90 12.65 -2.95
C ALA A 18 -16.25 12.34 -3.62
N ASN A 19 -16.49 12.82 -4.84
CA ASN A 19 -17.69 12.53 -5.62
C ASN A 19 -17.79 11.06 -6.01
N GLU A 20 -16.71 10.47 -6.55
CA GLU A 20 -16.68 9.05 -6.90
C GLU A 20 -16.94 8.17 -5.67
N LYS A 21 -16.25 8.47 -4.56
CA LYS A 21 -16.47 7.81 -3.28
C LYS A 21 -17.93 7.89 -2.84
N ASP A 22 -18.54 9.07 -2.89
CA ASP A 22 -19.92 9.29 -2.45
C ASP A 22 -20.94 8.57 -3.32
N VAL A 23 -20.77 8.61 -4.64
CA VAL A 23 -21.67 7.92 -5.58
C VAL A 23 -21.58 6.42 -5.37
N LEU A 24 -20.38 5.85 -5.31
CA LEU A 24 -20.20 4.40 -5.11
C LEU A 24 -20.74 3.93 -3.76
N PHE A 25 -20.46 4.67 -2.68
CA PHE A 25 -20.90 4.31 -1.33
C PHE A 25 -22.42 4.48 -1.14
N LYS A 26 -22.98 5.61 -1.57
CA LYS A 26 -24.39 5.96 -1.28
C LYS A 26 -25.37 5.35 -2.28
N GLN A 27 -24.95 5.09 -3.52
CA GLN A 27 -25.86 4.72 -4.61
C GLN A 27 -25.58 3.34 -5.21
N HIS A 28 -24.33 2.86 -5.16
CA HIS A 28 -23.94 1.59 -5.80
C HIS A 28 -23.54 0.49 -4.81
N GLY A 29 -23.77 0.69 -3.52
CA GLY A 29 -23.61 -0.35 -2.49
C GLY A 29 -22.16 -0.74 -2.16
N TRP A 30 -21.18 0.05 -2.58
CA TRP A 30 -19.80 -0.15 -2.14
C TRP A 30 -19.68 0.19 -0.65
N GLY A 31 -18.80 -0.49 0.07
CA GLY A 31 -18.42 -0.12 1.43
C GLY A 31 -17.38 0.98 1.41
N TYR A 32 -17.57 2.05 2.20
CA TYR A 32 -16.52 3.04 2.44
C TYR A 32 -15.66 2.60 3.63
N GLU A 33 -14.37 2.42 3.36
CA GLU A 33 -13.41 1.88 4.32
C GLU A 33 -12.50 2.95 4.90
N GLY A 34 -12.85 4.23 4.80
CA GLY A 34 -12.03 5.32 5.32
C GLY A 34 -10.92 5.78 4.38
N ILE A 35 -9.96 6.51 4.93
CA ILE A 35 -8.83 7.06 4.17
C ILE A 35 -7.66 6.08 4.31
N ALA A 36 -7.21 5.44 3.24
CA ALA A 36 -6.08 4.50 3.33
C ALA A 36 -4.72 5.20 3.54
N TRP A 37 -4.48 6.31 2.85
CA TRP A 37 -3.28 7.15 3.00
C TRP A 37 -3.50 8.57 2.51
N ASN A 38 -2.60 9.48 2.88
CA ASN A 38 -2.53 10.83 2.33
C ASN A 38 -1.41 10.88 1.28
N ALA A 39 -1.79 10.98 0.00
CA ALA A 39 -0.85 11.10 -1.11
C ALA A 39 -0.33 12.55 -1.20
N PRO A 40 0.90 12.78 -1.68
CA PRO A 40 1.37 14.12 -2.02
C PRO A 40 0.64 14.73 -3.23
N ASP A 41 0.69 16.05 -3.32
CA ASP A 41 0.12 16.83 -4.44
C ASP A 41 1.01 16.80 -5.70
N ALA A 42 2.26 16.36 -5.56
CA ALA A 42 3.22 16.20 -6.65
C ALA A 42 4.18 15.04 -6.37
N GLY A 43 4.82 14.51 -7.42
CA GLY A 43 5.74 13.38 -7.32
C GLY A 43 5.66 12.51 -8.56
N THR A 44 5.90 11.21 -8.39
CA THR A 44 5.77 10.25 -9.48
C THR A 44 4.29 10.02 -9.79
N PRO A 45 3.79 10.28 -11.00
CA PRO A 45 2.38 10.08 -11.33
C PRO A 45 1.99 8.60 -11.22
N VAL A 46 0.80 8.33 -10.69
CA VAL A 46 0.21 6.99 -10.65
C VAL A 46 -1.09 6.99 -11.44
N TYR A 47 -1.15 6.11 -12.43
CA TYR A 47 -2.27 5.93 -13.33
C TYR A 47 -3.15 4.77 -12.85
N ARG A 48 -4.46 4.90 -13.02
CA ARG A 48 -5.44 3.84 -12.77
C ARG A 48 -5.94 3.32 -14.11
N LEU A 49 -5.97 2.00 -14.26
CA LEU A 49 -6.50 1.29 -15.43
C LEU A 49 -7.66 0.41 -14.98
N TYR A 50 -8.60 0.19 -15.88
CA TYR A 50 -9.74 -0.69 -15.65
C TYR A 50 -9.79 -1.80 -16.70
N ASN A 51 -10.16 -3.01 -16.29
CA ASN A 51 -10.46 -4.10 -17.20
C ASN A 51 -11.89 -4.60 -16.96
N ALA A 52 -12.76 -4.44 -17.96
CA ALA A 52 -14.18 -4.79 -17.85
C ALA A 52 -14.43 -6.29 -17.72
N GLY A 53 -13.63 -7.13 -18.39
CA GLY A 53 -13.76 -8.58 -18.32
C GLY A 53 -13.34 -9.13 -16.95
N LEU A 54 -12.29 -8.55 -16.38
CA LEU A 54 -11.80 -8.89 -15.05
C LEU A 54 -12.46 -8.08 -13.93
N GLN A 55 -13.34 -7.12 -14.24
CA GLN A 55 -13.95 -6.17 -13.29
C GLN A 55 -12.97 -5.79 -12.17
N ASN A 56 -11.78 -5.29 -12.56
CA ASN A 56 -10.72 -4.94 -11.64
C ASN A 56 -10.01 -3.67 -12.09
N HIS A 57 -9.41 -2.99 -11.12
CA HIS A 57 -8.51 -1.87 -11.35
C HIS A 57 -7.05 -2.25 -11.10
N LEU A 58 -6.14 -1.62 -11.86
CA LEU A 58 -4.70 -1.66 -11.64
C LEU A 58 -4.17 -0.24 -11.48
N TYR A 59 -3.22 -0.07 -10.56
CA TYR A 59 -2.52 1.19 -10.33
C TYR A 59 -1.05 0.99 -10.65
N THR A 60 -0.49 1.86 -11.49
CA THR A 60 0.92 1.81 -11.89
C THR A 60 1.49 3.19 -12.17
N SER A 61 2.77 3.37 -11.89
CA SER A 61 3.56 4.54 -12.31
C SER A 61 4.37 4.28 -13.58
N ASP A 62 4.37 3.04 -14.09
CA ASP A 62 5.08 2.69 -15.32
C ASP A 62 4.21 2.98 -16.55
N VAL A 63 4.61 4.02 -17.28
CA VAL A 63 3.93 4.43 -18.52
C VAL A 63 4.02 3.34 -19.60
N ASN A 64 5.09 2.53 -19.63
CA ASN A 64 5.20 1.42 -20.58
C ASN A 64 4.21 0.30 -20.26
N GLU A 65 3.98 0.02 -18.97
CA GLU A 65 2.94 -0.92 -18.53
C GLU A 65 1.56 -0.42 -18.96
N VAL A 66 1.25 0.86 -18.73
CA VAL A 66 -0.01 1.49 -19.20
C VAL A 66 -0.22 1.27 -20.71
N GLN A 67 0.78 1.62 -21.52
CA GLN A 67 0.67 1.49 -22.98
C GLN A 67 0.50 0.03 -23.40
N THR A 68 1.22 -0.89 -22.76
CA THR A 68 1.17 -2.32 -23.09
C THR A 68 -0.18 -2.91 -22.74
N LEU A 69 -0.70 -2.62 -21.54
CA LEU A 69 -1.99 -3.12 -21.08
C LEU A 69 -3.16 -2.63 -21.93
N ILE A 70 -3.14 -1.35 -22.32
CA ILE A 70 -4.17 -0.76 -23.18
C ILE A 70 -4.11 -1.36 -24.59
N ARG A 71 -2.91 -1.41 -25.20
CA ARG A 71 -2.78 -1.82 -26.61
C ARG A 71 -2.91 -3.32 -26.84
N LYS A 72 -2.53 -4.14 -25.86
CA LYS A 72 -2.38 -5.60 -26.05
C LYS A 72 -3.26 -6.45 -25.15
N HIS A 73 -3.73 -5.93 -24.01
CA HIS A 73 -4.36 -6.74 -22.97
C HIS A 73 -5.78 -6.28 -22.59
N GLY A 74 -6.38 -5.41 -23.39
CA GLY A 74 -7.79 -5.03 -23.24
C GLY A 74 -8.11 -4.17 -22.03
N TRP A 75 -7.12 -3.48 -21.46
CA TRP A 75 -7.33 -2.50 -20.40
C TRP A 75 -7.71 -1.15 -20.98
N THR A 76 -8.46 -0.36 -20.21
CA THR A 76 -8.82 1.02 -20.56
C THR A 76 -8.22 1.98 -19.55
N ALA A 77 -7.77 3.14 -20.03
CA ALA A 77 -7.36 4.22 -19.16
C ALA A 77 -8.56 4.73 -18.36
N ASP A 78 -8.37 4.91 -17.06
CA ASP A 78 -9.31 5.60 -16.19
C ASP A 78 -8.90 7.07 -16.02
N ASN A 79 -9.77 7.90 -15.45
CA ASN A 79 -9.53 9.32 -15.18
C ASN A 79 -9.06 10.08 -16.42
N ASN A 80 -9.62 9.75 -17.58
CA ASN A 80 -9.24 10.29 -18.89
C ASN A 80 -7.73 10.15 -19.20
N GLY A 81 -7.08 9.10 -18.67
CA GLY A 81 -5.65 8.87 -18.80
C GLY A 81 -4.77 9.77 -17.94
N GLN A 82 -5.36 10.60 -17.07
CA GLN A 82 -4.62 11.45 -16.14
C GLN A 82 -4.28 10.68 -14.85
N PRO A 83 -3.19 11.05 -14.16
CA PRO A 83 -2.85 10.45 -12.88
C PRO A 83 -3.98 10.60 -11.86
N VAL A 84 -4.29 9.53 -11.12
CA VAL A 84 -5.29 9.56 -10.05
C VAL A 84 -4.72 10.08 -8.73
N PHE A 85 -3.40 9.93 -8.54
CA PHE A 85 -2.62 10.51 -7.44
C PHE A 85 -1.13 10.52 -7.80
N TYR A 86 -0.31 11.09 -6.91
CA TYR A 86 1.15 11.05 -7.01
C TYR A 86 1.75 10.21 -5.88
N SER A 87 2.78 9.44 -6.22
CA SER A 87 3.62 8.73 -5.28
C SER A 87 4.77 9.63 -4.82
N GLY A 88 5.00 9.69 -3.51
CA GLY A 88 6.07 10.45 -2.87
C GLY A 88 5.91 10.46 -1.35
N GLY A 89 6.90 11.00 -0.64
CA GLY A 89 6.96 10.93 0.83
C GLY A 89 7.67 9.67 1.33
N SER A 90 7.37 9.24 2.56
CA SER A 90 8.12 8.19 3.26
C SER A 90 7.29 7.01 3.74
N VAL A 91 5.96 7.07 3.63
CA VAL A 91 5.08 5.96 4.04
C VAL A 91 4.97 4.96 2.88
N PRO A 92 5.44 3.71 3.02
CA PRO A 92 5.35 2.73 1.95
C PRO A 92 3.90 2.29 1.70
N ILE A 93 3.54 2.14 0.43
CA ILE A 93 2.31 1.50 -0.03
C ILE A 93 2.70 0.18 -0.69
N TYR A 94 2.32 -0.90 -0.04
CA TYR A 94 2.55 -2.27 -0.50
C TYR A 94 1.48 -2.69 -1.49
N ARG A 95 1.86 -3.55 -2.44
CA ARG A 95 0.92 -4.24 -3.34
C ARG A 95 0.97 -5.73 -3.09
N VAL A 96 -0.20 -6.34 -3.06
CA VAL A 96 -0.36 -7.80 -3.10
C VAL A 96 -1.29 -8.19 -4.25
N TYR A 97 -1.09 -9.38 -4.80
CA TYR A 97 -1.76 -9.88 -5.99
C TYR A 97 -2.36 -11.27 -5.77
N ASN A 98 -3.56 -11.54 -6.28
CA ASN A 98 -4.18 -12.85 -6.19
C ASN A 98 -4.69 -13.32 -7.56
N PHE A 99 -3.91 -14.20 -8.21
CA PHE A 99 -4.24 -14.76 -9.51
C PHE A 99 -5.53 -15.59 -9.51
N LYS A 100 -5.87 -16.24 -8.39
CA LYS A 100 -7.09 -17.07 -8.26
C LYS A 100 -8.34 -16.22 -8.18
N LEU A 101 -8.22 -14.98 -7.73
CA LEU A 101 -9.30 -14.00 -7.67
C LEU A 101 -9.29 -13.11 -8.91
N ARG A 102 -9.22 -13.70 -10.11
CA ARG A 102 -9.23 -12.98 -11.41
C ARG A 102 -8.13 -11.93 -11.53
N GLY A 103 -7.01 -12.14 -10.83
CA GLY A 103 -5.91 -11.20 -10.78
C GLY A 103 -6.20 -9.92 -10.00
N LEU A 104 -6.98 -10.00 -8.91
CA LEU A 104 -7.17 -8.87 -8.01
C LEU A 104 -5.84 -8.42 -7.41
N HIS A 105 -5.72 -7.11 -7.28
CA HIS A 105 -4.64 -6.47 -6.57
C HIS A 105 -5.22 -5.71 -5.37
N HIS A 106 -4.45 -5.64 -4.30
CA HIS A 106 -4.78 -4.89 -3.10
C HIS A 106 -3.60 -4.01 -2.70
N TRP A 107 -3.89 -2.79 -2.25
CA TRP A 107 -2.89 -1.80 -1.87
C TRP A 107 -3.09 -1.40 -0.42
N THR A 108 -2.01 -1.42 0.35
CA THR A 108 -2.08 -1.15 1.78
C THR A 108 -0.84 -0.47 2.31
N THR A 109 -1.04 0.38 3.31
CA THR A 109 0.03 0.93 4.15
C THR A 109 0.21 0.10 5.43
N ASP A 110 -0.67 -0.88 5.68
CA ASP A 110 -0.62 -1.76 6.85
C ASP A 110 0.31 -2.96 6.58
N ALA A 111 1.43 -2.98 7.31
CA ALA A 111 2.41 -4.05 7.22
C ALA A 111 1.87 -5.40 7.72
N ASN A 112 0.94 -5.40 8.68
CA ASN A 112 0.33 -6.63 9.16
C ASN A 112 -0.60 -7.22 8.09
N GLU A 113 -1.46 -6.40 7.50
CA GLU A 113 -2.30 -6.82 6.36
C GLU A 113 -1.44 -7.39 5.22
N TYR A 114 -0.35 -6.70 4.86
CA TYR A 114 0.61 -7.20 3.88
C TYR A 114 1.21 -8.56 4.28
N SER A 115 1.59 -8.75 5.54
CA SER A 115 2.27 -9.95 6.04
C SER A 115 1.37 -11.20 6.15
N ILE A 116 0.07 -11.02 6.42
CA ILE A 116 -0.83 -12.16 6.66
C ILE A 116 -1.54 -12.65 5.40
N LEU A 117 -1.73 -11.80 4.38
CA LEU A 117 -2.44 -12.14 3.14
C LEU A 117 -1.82 -13.32 2.34
N PRO A 118 -0.51 -13.62 2.41
CA PRO A 118 0.05 -14.87 1.88
C PRO A 118 -0.59 -16.15 2.41
N ARG A 119 -1.00 -16.17 3.68
CA ARG A 119 -1.73 -17.30 4.27
C ARG A 119 -3.12 -17.50 3.65
N HIS A 120 -3.60 -16.49 2.92
CA HIS A 120 -4.88 -16.46 2.22
C HIS A 120 -4.72 -16.46 0.69
N GLY A 121 -3.56 -16.87 0.18
CA GLY A 121 -3.33 -17.07 -1.26
C GLY A 121 -2.99 -15.81 -2.04
N TRP A 122 -2.62 -14.72 -1.36
CA TRP A 122 -2.11 -13.51 -2.00
C TRP A 122 -0.59 -13.54 -2.13
N GLN A 123 -0.07 -13.14 -3.27
CA GLN A 123 1.36 -12.96 -3.50
C GLN A 123 1.76 -11.54 -3.14
N GLN A 124 2.84 -11.42 -2.37
CA GLN A 124 3.47 -10.15 -2.04
C GLN A 124 4.30 -9.62 -3.22
N GLU A 125 4.14 -8.33 -3.55
CA GLU A 125 4.89 -7.69 -4.64
C GLU A 125 5.75 -6.51 -4.19
N GLY A 126 5.87 -6.31 -2.88
CA GLY A 126 6.69 -5.26 -2.28
C GLY A 126 6.05 -3.88 -2.29
N VAL A 127 6.89 -2.89 -1.99
CA VAL A 127 6.52 -1.47 -2.04
C VAL A 127 6.41 -1.03 -3.49
N LYS A 128 5.25 -0.48 -3.88
CA LYS A 128 5.04 0.06 -5.23
C LYS A 128 5.00 1.57 -5.26
N PHE A 129 4.50 2.19 -4.19
CA PHE A 129 4.36 3.64 -4.09
C PHE A 129 4.72 4.12 -2.68
N TYR A 130 4.79 5.44 -2.52
CA TYR A 130 4.94 6.12 -1.25
C TYR A 130 3.85 7.18 -1.05
N ALA A 131 3.53 7.45 0.22
CA ALA A 131 2.61 8.48 0.67
C ALA A 131 3.26 9.43 1.69
N ASN A 132 2.66 10.59 1.91
CA ASN A 132 3.09 11.55 2.93
C ASN A 132 2.84 11.04 4.35
N SER A 133 1.68 10.43 4.58
CA SER A 133 1.28 9.93 5.89
C SER A 133 0.24 8.82 5.81
N LEU A 134 0.14 8.05 6.89
CA LEU A 134 -0.95 7.08 7.09
C LEU A 134 -2.30 7.81 7.08
N GLY A 135 -3.31 7.14 6.53
CA GLY A 135 -4.69 7.57 6.66
C GLY A 135 -5.34 7.01 7.92
N ALA A 136 -6.67 7.03 7.94
CA ALA A 136 -7.50 6.37 8.95
C ALA A 136 -8.49 5.43 8.23
N PRO A 137 -8.04 4.28 7.69
CA PRO A 137 -8.95 3.30 7.15
C PRO A 137 -9.64 2.56 8.30
N ILE A 138 -10.82 1.99 8.03
CA ILE A 138 -11.43 1.03 8.94
C ILE A 138 -10.45 -0.12 9.14
N GLN A 139 -10.33 -0.54 10.40
CA GLN A 139 -9.53 -1.71 10.73
C GLN A 139 -10.26 -2.93 10.17
N THR A 140 -9.65 -3.60 9.19
CA THR A 140 -10.13 -4.93 8.77
C THR A 140 -9.82 -5.93 9.89
N GLN A 141 -10.38 -7.15 9.84
CA GLN A 141 -9.98 -8.22 10.77
C GLN A 141 -8.48 -8.57 10.68
N TYR A 142 -7.83 -8.11 9.62
CA TYR A 142 -6.42 -8.29 9.34
C TYR A 142 -5.60 -7.03 9.60
N ALA A 143 -6.23 -5.94 10.02
CA ALA A 143 -5.54 -4.73 10.39
C ALA A 143 -5.12 -4.80 11.85
N THR A 144 -3.87 -4.44 12.12
CA THR A 144 -3.44 -4.03 13.45
C THR A 144 -3.07 -2.57 13.37
N PRO A 145 -3.50 -1.72 14.32
CA PRO A 145 -3.08 -0.33 14.31
C PRO A 145 -1.56 -0.29 14.26
N ALA A 146 -1.02 0.46 13.29
CA ALA A 146 0.40 0.82 13.29
C ALA A 146 0.76 1.24 14.73
N PRO A 147 1.89 0.78 15.29
CA PRO A 147 2.26 1.12 16.66
C PRO A 147 2.12 2.63 16.79
N THR A 148 1.15 3.06 17.60
CA THR A 148 1.01 4.48 17.90
C THR A 148 2.37 4.91 18.41
N PRO A 149 2.99 5.97 17.86
CA PRO A 149 4.18 6.51 18.46
C PRO A 149 3.74 6.98 19.84
N LYS A 150 3.96 6.12 20.85
CA LYS A 150 3.84 6.49 22.25
C LYS A 150 4.81 7.65 22.37
N ARG A 151 4.26 8.87 22.47
CA ARG A 151 5.03 10.12 22.56
C ARG A 151 6.19 9.84 23.50
N PRO A 152 7.45 9.85 23.03
CA PRO A 152 8.57 9.60 23.91
C PRO A 152 8.51 10.69 24.98
N SER A 153 8.34 10.27 26.24
CA SER A 153 8.77 11.14 27.33
C SER A 153 10.23 11.47 27.04
N ALA A 154 10.55 12.76 27.06
CA ALA A 154 11.84 13.29 26.67
C ALA A 154 12.98 12.43 27.25
N GLY A 155 13.62 11.66 26.37
CA GLY A 155 14.76 10.81 26.64
C GLY A 155 15.70 10.98 25.45
N THR A 156 16.84 11.58 25.73
CA THR A 156 17.93 11.98 24.83
C THR A 156 18.21 11.01 23.68
N GLY A 157 18.28 11.56 22.47
CA GLY A 157 18.38 10.83 21.21
C GLY A 157 19.67 10.03 21.01
N ALA A 158 19.51 8.91 20.31
CA ALA A 158 20.57 8.23 19.59
C ALA A 158 20.19 8.18 18.10
N ASN A 159 21.09 8.61 17.23
CA ASN A 159 20.91 8.67 15.78
C ASN A 159 20.59 7.27 15.21
N ALA A 160 19.43 7.13 14.56
CA ALA A 160 18.91 5.90 13.97
C ALA A 160 19.66 5.41 12.71
N SER A 161 20.91 5.86 12.50
CA SER A 161 21.71 5.52 11.33
C SER A 161 22.35 4.12 11.41
N HIS A 162 22.45 3.53 12.59
CA HIS A 162 23.07 2.21 12.77
C HIS A 162 22.47 1.46 13.96
N TYR A 163 21.95 0.25 13.74
CA TYR A 163 21.58 -0.68 14.80
C TYR A 163 22.64 -1.79 14.92
N PRO A 164 23.19 -2.05 16.12
CA PRO A 164 24.24 -3.07 16.29
C PRO A 164 23.72 -4.51 16.15
N ASN A 165 22.43 -4.74 16.44
CA ASN A 165 21.79 -6.06 16.35
C ASN A 165 20.27 -5.95 16.40
N CYS A 166 19.58 -7.07 16.17
CA CYS A 166 18.11 -7.12 16.21
C CYS A 166 17.49 -6.85 17.59
N ALA A 167 18.23 -7.03 18.69
CA ALA A 167 17.73 -6.65 20.00
C ALA A 167 17.59 -5.12 20.12
N ALA A 168 18.53 -4.36 19.57
CA ALA A 168 18.44 -2.90 19.49
C ALA A 168 17.29 -2.44 18.57
N VAL A 169 17.10 -3.12 17.43
CA VAL A 169 15.98 -2.84 16.50
C VAL A 169 14.63 -3.07 17.19
N ARG A 170 14.48 -4.17 17.95
CA ARG A 170 13.27 -4.48 18.71
C ARG A 170 13.05 -3.51 19.88
N ALA A 171 14.11 -3.18 20.63
CA ALA A 171 14.04 -2.20 21.72
C ALA A 171 13.64 -0.80 21.25
N ALA A 172 14.04 -0.42 20.03
CA ALA A 172 13.64 0.82 19.38
C ALA A 172 12.23 0.77 18.76
N GLY A 173 11.55 -0.38 18.78
CA GLY A 173 10.23 -0.57 18.16
C GLY A 173 10.25 -0.48 16.63
N LYS A 174 11.37 -0.88 16.00
CA LYS A 174 11.57 -0.81 14.53
C LYS A 174 11.63 -2.17 13.84
N ALA A 175 11.43 -3.27 14.56
CA ALA A 175 11.42 -4.61 13.99
C ALA A 175 10.00 -5.01 13.51
N PRO A 176 9.88 -5.73 12.38
CA PRO A 176 10.93 -6.02 11.41
C PRO A 176 11.37 -4.76 10.64
N ILE A 177 12.67 -4.66 10.34
CA ILE A 177 13.27 -3.53 9.62
C ILE A 177 13.55 -3.93 8.17
N TYR A 178 13.04 -3.15 7.22
CA TYR A 178 13.05 -3.55 5.80
C TYR A 178 14.22 -2.91 5.04
N ARG A 179 14.69 -3.60 3.98
CA ARG A 179 15.73 -3.09 3.10
C ARG A 179 15.39 -1.68 2.58
N GLY A 180 16.30 -0.73 2.80
CA GLY A 180 16.13 0.68 2.45
C GLY A 180 15.60 1.58 3.57
N GLN A 181 15.19 1.03 4.73
CA GLN A 181 14.85 1.84 5.90
C GLN A 181 16.10 2.35 6.63
N PRO A 182 16.08 3.57 7.21
CA PRO A 182 17.18 4.06 8.04
C PRO A 182 17.51 3.10 9.19
N GLY A 183 18.77 2.68 9.25
CA GLY A 183 19.27 1.69 10.21
C GLY A 183 19.19 0.24 9.73
N TYR A 184 18.59 -0.05 8.56
CA TYR A 184 18.73 -1.36 7.92
C TYR A 184 20.20 -1.60 7.55
N GLY A 185 20.71 -2.78 7.90
CA GLY A 185 22.01 -3.25 7.47
C GLY A 185 21.94 -4.75 7.15
N PRO A 186 22.68 -5.25 6.16
CA PRO A 186 22.71 -6.67 5.81
C PRO A 186 23.05 -7.59 7.00
N HIS A 187 23.74 -7.07 8.02
CA HIS A 187 24.07 -7.81 9.25
C HIS A 187 22.86 -8.08 10.15
N LEU A 188 21.71 -7.47 9.89
CA LEU A 188 20.44 -7.67 10.62
C LEU A 188 19.51 -8.63 9.88
N ASP A 189 19.80 -8.90 8.61
CA ASP A 189 19.01 -9.66 7.65
C ASP A 189 19.72 -11.00 7.41
N ARG A 190 19.47 -11.96 8.30
CA ARG A 190 20.25 -13.22 8.39
C ARG A 190 20.13 -14.05 7.11
N ASP A 191 18.96 -14.06 6.50
CA ASP A 191 18.60 -14.83 5.31
C ASP A 191 18.61 -13.99 4.02
N GLY A 192 18.70 -12.65 4.14
CA GLY A 192 18.99 -11.76 3.02
C GLY A 192 17.78 -11.45 2.15
N ASP A 193 16.57 -11.74 2.63
CA ASP A 193 15.31 -11.61 1.91
C ASP A 193 14.78 -10.17 1.85
N GLY A 194 15.44 -9.25 2.58
CA GLY A 194 15.07 -7.85 2.69
C GLY A 194 14.21 -7.52 3.91
N VAL A 195 13.96 -8.47 4.81
CA VAL A 195 13.22 -8.33 6.06
C VAL A 195 14.13 -8.71 7.24
N ALA A 196 14.78 -7.70 7.83
CA ALA A 196 15.64 -7.92 8.98
C ALA A 196 14.86 -8.00 10.29
N CYS A 197 15.36 -8.84 11.22
CA CYS A 197 14.87 -8.95 12.60
C CYS A 197 13.42 -9.41 12.77
N GLU A 198 12.96 -10.30 11.90
CA GLU A 198 11.74 -11.12 12.08
C GLU A 198 11.72 -11.88 13.43
#